data_AF-A0ABD2NG80-F1
#
_entry.id   AF-A0ABD2NG80-F1
#
_cell.length_a   1.000
_cell.length_b   1.000
_cell.length_c   1.000
_cell.angle_alpha   90.00
_cell.angle_beta   90.00
_cell.angle_gamma   90.00
#
_symmetry.space_group_name_H-M   'P 1'
#
loop_
_entity.id
_entity.type
_entity.pdbx_description
1 polymer ?
#
loop_
_entity_poly.entity_id
_entity_poly.type
_entity_poly.pdbx_seq_one_letter_code
_entity_poly.pdbx_strand_id
1 'polypeptide(L)'
;MARVHPDSSELTMEDILDETGWGLYYKVLIGVVSACAFCQATALLALCFALPLGTCDPFMNAATILTVDMCFFFGKAIGGFLLNASSDVTGRLWLLPNSLMMMFCSTFLAAFSHSGTTLSVAMFILGSGLEANTRATKIHLAEILPKKKRGCYLTLPTFFWSFGYLLMIVCAWKLSHHAIVDHRGTDMRLTAWRLMFAGAGGCSIVVACVTALVQPSPRYRLYRKQNNMAQNSLKLFYAINRSKYSETWPHREQDIARIISDFQINTEPEPLNCTEQIRLLLRRMFKTVCLLFKKRFISTTVTLILMKILLFSGLVPIHLMLTKNLVSRNESCDVVGHEMLHLYPPVDRNCVLKVDLMVFLAFILLALNILVGQVIVFLGIDKVGRRFYIGLLKFYINTKGER
;
A
#
# COMPACT_ATOMS: atom_id res chain seq x y z
N MET A 1 8.58 -34.35 43.72
CA MET A 1 7.62 -33.23 43.61
C MET A 1 8.27 -31.97 44.17
N ALA A 2 9.05 -31.27 43.34
CA ALA A 2 9.56 -29.95 43.68
C ALA A 2 8.48 -28.93 43.34
N ARG A 3 8.04 -28.15 44.33
CA ARG A 3 7.08 -27.06 44.16
C ARG A 3 7.70 -26.00 43.25
N VAL A 4 7.17 -25.88 42.04
CA VAL A 4 7.39 -24.72 41.18
C VAL A 4 6.65 -23.55 41.83
N HIS A 5 7.39 -22.53 42.24
CA HIS A 5 6.82 -21.25 42.69
C HIS A 5 5.99 -20.64 41.54
N PRO A 6 4.72 -20.29 41.75
CA PRO A 6 3.88 -19.66 40.75
C PRO A 6 3.89 -18.14 40.95
N ASP A 7 4.96 -17.42 40.59
CA ASP A 7 4.99 -15.95 40.68
C ASP A 7 5.99 -15.27 39.73
N SER A 8 5.86 -15.56 38.44
CA SER A 8 6.22 -14.60 37.39
C SER A 8 5.30 -14.86 36.20
N SER A 9 4.25 -14.05 36.06
CA SER A 9 3.48 -13.98 34.81
C SER A 9 4.48 -13.86 33.65
N GLU A 10 4.46 -14.81 32.71
CA GLU A 10 5.33 -14.79 31.52
C GLU A 10 5.24 -13.40 30.87
N LEU A 11 6.32 -12.61 30.96
CA LEU A 11 6.37 -11.23 30.47
C LEU A 11 6.22 -11.27 28.95
N THR A 12 5.07 -10.83 28.42
CA THR A 12 4.86 -10.87 26.97
C THR A 12 5.40 -9.61 26.31
N MET A 13 5.73 -9.71 25.01
CA MET A 13 6.12 -8.54 24.22
C MET A 13 5.04 -7.45 24.20
N GLU A 14 3.77 -7.82 24.37
CA GLU A 14 2.66 -6.86 24.43
C GLU A 14 2.72 -6.01 25.71
N ASP A 15 3.09 -6.63 26.84
CA ASP A 15 3.21 -5.94 28.13
C ASP A 15 4.38 -4.94 28.12
N ILE A 16 5.52 -5.33 27.55
CA ILE A 16 6.68 -4.42 27.39
C ILE A 16 6.36 -3.22 26.51
N LEU A 17 5.64 -3.42 25.41
CA LEU A 17 5.23 -2.32 24.54
C LEU A 17 4.25 -1.39 25.26
N ASP A 18 3.35 -1.92 26.09
CA ASP A 18 2.46 -1.09 26.93
C ASP A 18 3.27 -0.26 27.95
N GLU A 19 4.34 -0.81 28.52
CA GLU A 19 5.23 -0.11 29.47
C GLU A 19 6.04 1.04 28.87
N THR A 20 6.40 0.96 27.57
CA THR A 20 7.06 2.09 26.88
C THR A 20 6.24 3.38 26.91
N GLY A 21 4.92 3.26 27.15
CA GLY A 21 3.99 4.39 27.26
C GLY A 21 3.63 4.99 25.91
N TRP A 22 2.44 5.59 25.81
CA TRP A 22 2.00 6.24 24.58
C TRP A 22 2.54 7.67 24.47
N GLY A 23 3.30 7.98 23.42
CA GLY A 23 3.89 9.31 23.26
C GLY A 23 4.22 9.70 21.81
N LEU A 24 5.20 10.60 21.66
CA LEU A 24 5.53 11.23 20.38
C LEU A 24 6.00 10.23 19.32
N TYR A 25 6.77 9.21 19.72
CA TYR A 25 7.32 8.24 18.77
C TYR A 25 6.21 7.53 17.99
N TYR A 26 5.18 7.04 18.68
CA TYR A 26 4.05 6.36 18.04
C TYR A 26 3.27 7.29 17.11
N LYS A 27 3.09 8.57 17.50
CA LYS A 27 2.42 9.57 16.65
C LYS A 27 3.21 9.84 15.37
N VAL A 28 4.53 10.01 15.47
CA VAL A 28 5.42 10.22 14.30
C VAL A 28 5.39 8.98 13.40
N LEU A 29 5.52 7.78 13.96
CA LEU A 29 5.48 6.53 13.20
C LEU A 29 4.17 6.39 12.42
N ILE A 30 3.04 6.66 13.06
CA ILE A 30 1.72 6.64 12.41
C ILE A 30 1.66 7.69 11.29
N GLY A 31 2.18 8.89 11.53
CA GLY A 31 2.25 9.95 10.52
C GLY A 31 3.06 9.54 9.29
N VAL A 32 4.25 8.96 9.50
CA VAL A 32 5.11 8.46 8.40
C VAL A 32 4.43 7.34 7.63
N VAL A 33 3.84 6.36 8.30
CA VAL A 33 3.11 5.26 7.64
C VAL A 33 1.88 5.78 6.87
N SER A 34 1.20 6.80 7.41
CA SER A 34 0.07 7.43 6.74
C SER A 34 0.50 8.25 5.52
N ALA A 35 1.67 8.90 5.57
CA ALA A 35 2.27 9.57 4.42
C ALA A 35 2.64 8.55 3.31
N CYS A 36 3.13 7.36 3.67
CA CYS A 36 3.34 6.28 2.69
C CYS A 36 2.02 5.90 2.00
N ALA A 37 0.94 5.71 2.77
CA ALA A 37 -0.38 5.37 2.24
C ALA A 37 -0.93 6.47 1.32
N PHE A 38 -0.69 7.73 1.67
CA PHE A 38 -1.01 8.87 0.81
C PHE A 38 -0.25 8.84 -0.52
N CYS A 39 1.08 8.58 -0.51
CA CYS A 39 1.87 8.49 -1.75
C CYS A 39 1.45 7.30 -2.64
N GLN A 40 1.06 6.17 -2.02
CA GLN A 40 0.53 5.01 -2.75
C GLN A 40 -0.79 5.36 -3.46
N ALA A 41 -1.68 6.09 -2.78
CA ALA A 41 -2.93 6.58 -3.35
C ALA A 41 -2.71 7.54 -4.53
N THR A 42 -1.82 8.53 -4.37
CA THR A 42 -1.53 9.48 -5.45
C THR A 42 -0.92 8.80 -6.66
N ALA A 43 0.00 7.85 -6.48
CA ALA A 43 0.61 7.11 -7.58
C ALA A 43 -0.40 6.23 -8.35
N LEU A 44 -1.29 5.55 -7.63
CA LEU A 44 -2.35 4.76 -8.25
C LEU A 44 -3.33 5.63 -9.04
N LEU A 45 -3.74 6.77 -8.48
CA LEU A 45 -4.72 7.62 -9.15
C LEU A 45 -4.10 8.46 -10.28
N ALA A 46 -2.80 8.76 -10.20
CA ALA A 46 -2.07 9.33 -11.32
C ALA A 46 -2.17 8.43 -12.55
N LEU A 47 -2.02 7.11 -12.40
CA LEU A 47 -2.22 6.15 -13.50
C LEU A 47 -3.61 6.29 -14.14
N CYS A 48 -4.68 6.32 -13.33
CA CYS A 48 -6.06 6.38 -13.81
C CYS A 48 -6.39 7.61 -14.67
N PHE A 49 -5.80 8.76 -14.36
CA PHE A 49 -6.07 9.99 -15.10
C PHE A 49 -5.02 10.27 -16.16
N ALA A 50 -3.77 9.87 -15.95
CA ALA A 50 -2.67 10.13 -16.88
C ALA A 50 -2.84 9.39 -18.21
N LEU A 51 -3.31 8.13 -18.20
CA LEU A 51 -3.48 7.36 -19.44
C LEU A 51 -4.54 7.97 -20.39
N PRO A 52 -5.75 8.31 -19.93
CA PRO A 52 -6.72 9.09 -20.72
C PRO A 52 -6.17 10.40 -21.28
N LEU A 53 -5.49 11.18 -20.45
CA LEU A 53 -4.94 12.49 -20.81
C LEU A 53 -3.75 12.38 -21.78
N GLY A 54 -3.12 11.21 -21.85
CA GLY A 54 -2.00 10.90 -22.74
C GLY A 54 -2.39 10.48 -24.15
N THR A 55 -3.67 10.31 -24.46
CA THR A 55 -4.16 9.86 -25.79
C THR A 55 -3.75 10.77 -26.95
N CYS A 56 -3.34 12.01 -26.67
CA CYS A 56 -2.77 12.93 -27.64
C CYS A 56 -1.37 12.54 -28.16
N ASP A 57 -0.64 11.69 -27.44
CA ASP A 57 0.70 11.26 -27.85
C ASP A 57 0.62 10.12 -28.89
N PRO A 58 1.43 10.15 -29.96
CA PRO A 58 1.29 9.21 -31.09
C PRO A 58 1.44 7.73 -30.74
N PHE A 59 2.10 7.40 -29.63
CA PHE A 59 2.31 6.01 -29.19
C PHE A 59 1.20 5.50 -28.24
N MET A 60 0.28 6.37 -27.83
CA MET A 60 -0.80 6.08 -26.87
C MET A 60 -2.09 5.66 -27.58
N ASN A 61 -2.12 4.41 -28.06
CA ASN A 61 -3.33 3.77 -28.60
C ASN A 61 -4.08 3.01 -27.49
N ALA A 62 -5.35 2.63 -27.73
CA ALA A 62 -6.14 1.77 -26.82
C ALA A 62 -5.36 0.54 -26.36
N ALA A 63 -4.78 -0.20 -27.31
CA ALA A 63 -4.02 -1.40 -27.01
C ALA A 63 -2.85 -1.13 -26.07
N THR A 64 -2.16 0.01 -26.24
CA THR A 64 -1.07 0.44 -25.35
C THR A 64 -1.59 0.72 -23.95
N ILE A 65 -2.69 1.48 -23.82
CA ILE A 65 -3.30 1.81 -22.52
C ILE A 65 -3.70 0.53 -21.77
N LEU A 66 -4.41 -0.38 -22.42
CA LEU A 66 -4.78 -1.67 -21.81
C LEU A 66 -3.54 -2.47 -21.41
N THR A 67 -2.51 -2.50 -22.25
CA THR A 67 -1.26 -3.22 -21.94
C THR A 67 -0.58 -2.64 -20.70
N VAL A 68 -0.53 -1.31 -20.60
CA VAL A 68 0.07 -0.60 -19.47
C VAL A 68 -0.67 -0.90 -18.16
N ASP A 69 -2.00 -0.89 -18.18
CA ASP A 69 -2.83 -1.26 -17.02
C ASP A 69 -2.63 -2.72 -16.61
N MET A 70 -2.62 -3.63 -17.59
CA MET A 70 -2.38 -5.04 -17.32
C MET A 70 -0.99 -5.25 -16.72
N CYS A 71 0.04 -4.57 -17.23
CA CYS A 71 1.38 -4.60 -16.66
C CYS A 71 1.41 -4.07 -15.22
N PHE A 72 0.67 -3.00 -14.92
CA PHE A 72 0.54 -2.47 -13.56
C PHE A 72 -0.06 -3.51 -12.60
N PHE A 73 -1.21 -4.09 -12.95
CA PHE A 73 -1.87 -5.08 -12.11
C PHE A 73 -1.07 -6.39 -11.99
N PHE A 74 -0.39 -6.79 -13.06
CA PHE A 74 0.51 -7.92 -13.07
C PHE A 74 1.71 -7.69 -12.14
N GLY A 75 2.27 -6.48 -12.15
CA GLY A 75 3.31 -6.04 -11.20
C GLY A 75 2.82 -6.07 -9.75
N LYS A 76 1.61 -5.58 -9.48
CA LYS A 76 0.98 -5.67 -8.16
C LYS A 76 0.85 -7.11 -7.67
N ALA A 77 0.40 -8.01 -8.54
CA ALA A 77 0.16 -9.41 -8.19
C ALA A 77 1.48 -10.17 -7.96
N ILE A 78 2.33 -10.25 -8.97
CA ILE A 78 3.52 -11.11 -8.96
C ILE A 78 4.71 -10.39 -8.34
N GLY A 79 5.04 -9.20 -8.83
CA GLY A 79 6.19 -8.44 -8.33
C GLY A 79 6.02 -8.04 -6.87
N GLY A 80 4.82 -7.60 -6.49
CA GLY A 80 4.47 -7.35 -5.09
C GLY A 80 4.62 -8.60 -4.23
N PHE A 81 4.18 -9.77 -4.69
CA PHE A 81 4.34 -11.03 -3.96
C PHE A 81 5.80 -11.42 -3.76
N LEU A 82 6.63 -11.32 -4.82
CA LEU A 82 8.06 -11.65 -4.76
C LEU A 82 8.84 -10.71 -3.83
N LEU A 83 8.61 -9.41 -3.92
CA LEU A 83 9.29 -8.42 -3.06
C LEU A 83 8.91 -8.59 -1.58
N ASN A 84 7.64 -8.86 -1.30
CA ASN A 84 7.19 -9.13 0.06
C ASN A 84 7.81 -10.42 0.61
N ALA A 85 7.89 -11.49 -0.19
CA ALA A 85 8.57 -12.72 0.23
C ALA A 85 10.06 -12.51 0.47
N SER A 86 10.72 -11.70 -0.37
CA SER A 86 12.13 -11.32 -0.17
C SER A 86 12.35 -10.58 1.15
N SER A 87 11.38 -9.74 1.56
CA SER A 87 11.46 -8.98 2.81
C SER A 87 11.49 -9.82 4.09
N ASP A 88 11.01 -11.07 4.05
CA ASP A 88 11.12 -11.98 5.18
C ASP A 88 12.57 -12.49 5.37
N VAL A 89 13.43 -12.39 4.35
CA VAL A 89 14.85 -12.77 4.40
C VAL A 89 15.78 -11.56 4.51
N THR A 90 15.54 -10.47 3.79
CA THR A 90 16.39 -9.26 3.84
C THR A 90 16.03 -8.34 5.02
N GLY A 91 14.80 -8.46 5.53
CA GLY A 91 14.26 -7.65 6.61
C GLY A 91 13.25 -6.62 6.11
N ARG A 92 12.13 -6.52 6.85
CA ARG A 92 10.98 -5.67 6.47
C ARG A 92 11.28 -4.18 6.47
N LEU A 93 12.23 -3.72 7.29
CA LEU A 93 12.63 -2.32 7.32
C LEU A 93 13.36 -1.90 6.04
N TRP A 94 14.18 -2.79 5.46
CA TRP A 94 14.86 -2.48 4.21
C TRP A 94 13.86 -2.32 3.06
N LEU A 95 12.78 -3.11 3.06
CA LEU A 95 11.76 -3.01 2.02
C LEU A 95 10.99 -1.67 2.03
N LEU A 96 10.84 -1.01 3.19
CA LEU A 96 10.06 0.23 3.34
C LEU A 96 10.56 1.39 2.46
N PRO A 97 11.79 1.92 2.62
CA PRO A 97 12.28 3.00 1.78
C PRO A 97 12.58 2.55 0.34
N ASN A 98 13.04 1.31 0.14
CA ASN A 98 13.35 0.80 -1.19
C ASN A 98 12.10 0.66 -2.08
N SER A 99 10.97 0.23 -1.53
CA SER A 99 9.72 0.15 -2.30
C SER A 99 9.19 1.54 -2.69
N LEU A 100 9.36 2.57 -1.85
CA LEU A 100 9.05 3.95 -2.23
C LEU A 100 10.02 4.50 -3.28
N MET A 101 11.30 4.13 -3.20
CA MET A 101 12.29 4.46 -4.23
C MET A 101 11.93 3.80 -5.57
N MET A 102 11.48 2.54 -5.56
CA MET A 102 10.96 1.88 -6.77
C MET A 102 9.76 2.62 -7.36
N MET A 103 8.84 3.10 -6.52
CA MET A 103 7.70 3.92 -6.98
C MET A 103 8.17 5.25 -7.58
N PHE A 104 9.14 5.93 -6.96
CA PHE A 104 9.74 7.15 -7.50
C PHE A 104 10.41 6.90 -8.86
N CYS A 105 11.33 5.93 -8.95
CA CYS A 105 12.03 5.62 -10.19
C CYS A 105 11.06 5.25 -11.32
N SER A 106 10.00 4.48 -11.00
CA SER A 106 8.98 4.09 -11.94
C SER A 106 8.14 5.29 -12.43
N THR A 107 7.62 6.12 -11.53
CA THR A 107 6.81 7.29 -11.91
C THR A 107 7.65 8.32 -12.66
N PHE A 108 8.92 8.51 -12.29
CA PHE A 108 9.85 9.34 -13.03
C PHE A 108 10.11 8.77 -14.42
N LEU A 109 10.40 7.47 -14.54
CA LEU A 109 10.57 6.80 -15.84
C LEU A 109 9.31 6.91 -16.72
N ALA A 110 8.12 6.82 -16.12
CA ALA A 110 6.85 7.02 -16.82
C ALA A 110 6.72 8.47 -17.34
N ALA A 111 7.09 9.46 -16.54
CA ALA A 111 7.04 10.88 -16.93
C ALA A 111 7.98 11.19 -18.11
N PHE A 112 9.10 10.48 -18.26
CA PHE A 112 10.05 10.62 -19.38
C PHE A 112 9.87 9.57 -20.48
N SER A 113 8.82 8.75 -20.42
CA SER A 113 8.61 7.68 -21.39
C SER A 113 8.22 8.24 -22.77
N HIS A 114 8.83 7.71 -23.83
CA HIS A 114 8.52 8.06 -25.23
C HIS A 114 8.03 6.86 -26.04
N SER A 115 7.93 5.70 -25.40
CA SER A 115 7.48 4.44 -26.00
C SER A 115 6.53 3.71 -25.06
N GLY A 116 5.49 3.09 -25.63
CA GLY A 116 4.53 2.28 -24.88
C GLY A 116 5.21 1.15 -24.08
N THR A 117 6.29 0.56 -24.60
CA THR A 117 7.03 -0.51 -23.89
C THR A 117 7.73 0.02 -22.63
N THR A 118 8.37 1.19 -22.72
CA THR A 118 9.02 1.83 -21.56
C THR A 118 8.01 2.19 -20.48
N LEU A 119 6.83 2.65 -20.89
CA LEU A 119 5.74 2.95 -19.97
C LEU A 119 5.17 1.70 -19.30
N SER A 120 4.99 0.60 -20.05
CA SER A 120 4.53 -0.69 -19.51
C SER A 120 5.52 -1.26 -18.49
N VAL A 121 6.82 -1.22 -18.77
CA VAL A 121 7.86 -1.66 -17.82
C VAL A 121 7.86 -0.79 -16.57
N ALA A 122 7.75 0.54 -16.74
CA ALA A 122 7.62 1.46 -15.62
C ALA A 122 6.42 1.08 -14.75
N MET A 123 5.25 0.85 -15.33
CA MET A 123 4.04 0.48 -14.58
C MET A 123 4.12 -0.87 -13.88
N PHE A 124 4.80 -1.86 -14.48
CA PHE A 124 5.08 -3.12 -13.79
C PHE A 124 5.91 -2.89 -12.51
N ILE A 125 6.95 -2.06 -12.58
CA ILE A 125 7.77 -1.68 -11.41
C ILE A 125 6.92 -0.89 -10.41
N LEU A 126 6.05 0.02 -10.86
CA LEU A 126 5.16 0.81 -10.01
C LEU A 126 4.25 -0.10 -9.17
N GLY A 127 3.57 -1.03 -9.86
CA GLY A 127 2.64 -1.97 -9.23
C GLY A 127 3.35 -2.84 -8.19
N SER A 128 4.55 -3.32 -8.53
CA SER A 128 5.40 -4.12 -7.63
C SER A 128 5.77 -3.35 -6.36
N GLY A 129 6.29 -2.12 -6.51
CA GLY A 129 6.69 -1.26 -5.40
C GLY A 129 5.51 -0.85 -4.52
N LEU A 130 4.37 -0.51 -5.11
CA LEU A 130 3.16 -0.09 -4.40
C LEU A 130 2.62 -1.21 -3.48
N GLU A 131 2.52 -2.45 -3.97
CA GLU A 131 2.05 -3.59 -3.15
C GLU A 131 3.07 -4.03 -2.11
N ALA A 132 4.37 -3.96 -2.43
CA ALA A 132 5.43 -4.18 -1.46
C ALA A 132 5.34 -3.19 -0.29
N ASN A 133 5.20 -1.90 -0.58
CA ASN A 133 5.11 -0.86 0.43
C ASN A 133 3.84 -0.97 1.28
N THR A 134 2.69 -1.25 0.64
CA THR A 134 1.38 -1.34 1.32
C THR A 134 1.37 -2.43 2.40
N ARG A 135 2.01 -3.57 2.15
CA ARG A 135 2.06 -4.68 3.11
C ARG A 135 3.14 -4.43 4.17
N ALA A 136 4.33 -4.00 3.77
CA ALA A 136 5.44 -3.72 4.68
C ALA A 136 5.06 -2.67 5.74
N THR A 137 4.45 -1.56 5.34
CA THR A 137 3.98 -0.49 6.24
C THR A 137 2.95 -0.98 7.25
N LYS A 138 1.91 -1.72 6.82
CA LYS A 138 0.86 -2.23 7.70
C LYS A 138 1.38 -3.24 8.71
N ILE A 139 2.26 -4.14 8.29
CA ILE A 139 2.89 -5.13 9.16
C ILE A 139 3.79 -4.44 10.18
N HIS A 140 4.65 -3.53 9.73
CA HIS A 140 5.56 -2.78 10.60
C HIS A 140 4.80 -1.99 11.67
N LEU A 141 3.75 -1.27 11.28
CA LEU A 141 2.88 -0.56 12.21
C LEU A 141 2.21 -1.50 13.22
N ALA A 142 1.76 -2.68 12.76
CA ALA A 142 1.10 -3.67 13.60
C ALA A 142 2.02 -4.36 14.62
N GLU A 143 3.32 -4.43 14.34
CA GLU A 143 4.33 -5.03 15.23
C GLU A 143 4.75 -4.09 16.36
N ILE A 144 4.70 -2.78 16.11
CA ILE A 144 5.15 -1.75 17.04
C ILE A 144 3.99 -1.23 17.92
N LEU A 145 2.76 -1.22 17.40
CA LEU A 145 1.62 -0.67 18.15
C LEU A 145 1.20 -1.54 19.35
N PRO A 146 0.92 -0.93 20.51
CA PRO A 146 0.37 -1.62 21.68
C PRO A 146 -1.04 -2.17 21.41
N LYS A 147 -1.35 -3.34 21.98
CA LYS A 147 -2.55 -4.14 21.68
C LYS A 147 -3.86 -3.35 21.82
N LYS A 148 -3.96 -2.52 22.87
CA LYS A 148 -5.14 -1.73 23.23
C LYS A 148 -5.51 -0.71 22.16
N LYS A 149 -4.52 -0.13 21.49
CA LYS A 149 -4.69 0.96 20.52
C LYS A 149 -4.50 0.52 19.07
N ARG A 150 -3.94 -0.67 18.86
CA ARG A 150 -3.64 -1.26 17.55
C ARG A 150 -4.84 -1.24 16.58
N GLY A 151 -6.05 -1.55 17.04
CA GLY A 151 -7.24 -1.64 16.18
C GLY A 151 -7.57 -0.32 15.48
N CYS A 152 -7.71 0.75 16.27
CA CYS A 152 -8.00 2.10 15.79
C CYS A 152 -6.90 2.64 14.88
N TYR A 153 -5.64 2.62 15.34
CA TYR A 153 -4.55 3.25 14.56
C TYR A 153 -4.13 2.48 13.31
N LEU A 154 -4.46 1.20 13.16
CA LEU A 154 -4.26 0.48 11.88
C LEU A 154 -5.18 1.00 10.77
N THR A 155 -6.28 1.69 11.11
CA THR A 155 -7.21 2.26 10.14
C THR A 155 -6.87 3.70 9.76
N LEU A 156 -5.95 4.36 10.49
CA LEU A 156 -5.57 5.73 10.14
C LEU A 156 -4.84 5.84 8.78
N PRO A 157 -3.92 4.92 8.40
CA PRO A 157 -3.31 4.97 7.08
C PRO A 157 -4.33 4.82 5.94
N THR A 158 -5.40 4.04 6.12
CA THR A 158 -6.46 3.92 5.10
C THR A 158 -7.31 5.17 4.98
N PHE A 159 -7.44 5.96 6.04
CA PHE A 159 -8.03 7.30 5.98
C PHE A 159 -7.17 8.27 5.16
N PHE A 160 -5.85 8.32 5.40
CA PHE A 160 -4.93 9.16 4.62
C PHE A 160 -4.80 8.75 3.16
N TRP A 161 -4.95 7.45 2.87
CA TRP A 161 -5.07 6.95 1.50
C TRP A 161 -6.22 7.64 0.74
N SER A 162 -7.40 7.81 1.36
CA SER A 162 -8.53 8.52 0.74
C SER A 162 -8.24 10.00 0.48
N PHE A 163 -7.44 10.67 1.32
CA PHE A 163 -6.99 12.04 1.05
C PHE A 163 -6.06 12.12 -0.15
N GLY A 164 -5.14 11.16 -0.30
CA GLY A 164 -4.28 11.09 -1.49
C GLY A 164 -5.08 10.92 -2.76
N TYR A 165 -6.16 10.14 -2.71
CA TYR A 165 -7.12 10.04 -3.80
C TYR A 165 -7.75 11.40 -4.13
N LEU A 166 -8.34 12.07 -3.13
CA LEU A 166 -9.00 13.35 -3.34
C LEU A 166 -8.05 14.41 -3.91
N LEU A 167 -6.82 14.50 -3.37
CA LEU A 167 -5.82 15.45 -3.86
C LEU A 167 -5.51 15.21 -5.33
N MET A 168 -5.28 13.96 -5.73
CA MET A 168 -4.93 13.67 -7.13
C MET A 168 -6.09 13.95 -8.09
N ILE A 169 -7.36 13.78 -7.68
CA ILE A 169 -8.52 14.21 -8.50
C ILE A 169 -8.50 15.72 -8.72
N VAL A 170 -8.26 16.50 -7.66
CA VAL A 170 -8.19 17.97 -7.75
C VAL A 170 -7.00 18.41 -8.60
N CYS A 171 -5.84 17.75 -8.46
CA CYS A 171 -4.68 18.00 -9.32
C CYS A 171 -4.99 17.67 -10.78
N ALA A 172 -5.64 16.54 -11.06
CA ALA A 172 -6.03 16.15 -12.42
C ALA A 172 -6.97 17.19 -13.05
N TRP A 173 -7.97 17.67 -12.31
CA TRP A 173 -8.90 18.69 -12.77
C TRP A 173 -8.19 20.01 -13.08
N LYS A 174 -7.35 20.50 -12.17
CA LYS A 174 -6.58 21.74 -12.38
C LYS A 174 -5.61 21.62 -13.55
N LEU A 175 -4.88 20.51 -13.65
CA LEU A 175 -3.93 20.29 -14.75
C LEU A 175 -4.68 20.14 -16.08
N SER A 176 -5.85 19.50 -16.11
CA SER A 176 -6.66 19.41 -17.32
C SER A 176 -7.19 20.76 -17.80
N HIS A 177 -7.40 21.73 -16.90
CA HIS A 177 -7.95 23.05 -17.27
C HIS A 177 -6.87 24.13 -17.51
N HIS A 178 -5.75 24.06 -16.80
CA HIS A 178 -4.70 25.09 -16.83
C HIS A 178 -3.41 24.66 -17.54
N ALA A 179 -3.21 23.39 -17.88
CA ALA A 179 -2.05 22.99 -18.68
C ALA A 179 -2.24 23.48 -20.11
N ILE A 180 -1.53 24.57 -20.39
CA ILE A 180 -1.29 25.19 -21.69
C ILE A 180 -1.01 24.09 -22.73
N VAL A 181 -2.00 23.85 -23.60
CA VAL A 181 -1.86 23.05 -24.81
C VAL A 181 -1.23 23.95 -25.87
N ASP A 182 0.02 24.38 -25.66
CA ASP A 182 0.78 25.02 -26.73
C ASP A 182 1.54 23.92 -27.48
N HIS A 183 0.96 23.47 -28.58
CA HIS A 183 1.53 22.47 -29.48
C HIS A 183 2.68 23.02 -30.35
N ARG A 184 3.21 24.20 -30.04
CA ARG A 184 4.28 24.86 -30.80
C ARG A 184 5.66 24.60 -30.19
N GLY A 185 6.28 23.48 -30.56
CA GLY A 185 7.72 23.29 -30.33
C GLY A 185 8.17 21.83 -30.19
N THR A 186 9.34 21.52 -30.70
CA THR A 186 9.95 20.19 -30.80
C THR A 186 10.75 19.76 -29.56
N ASP A 187 10.87 20.59 -28.53
CA ASP A 187 11.72 20.30 -27.38
C ASP A 187 10.90 20.12 -26.09
N MET A 188 10.93 18.90 -25.55
CA MET A 188 10.36 18.44 -24.26
C MET A 188 8.96 19.00 -23.90
N ARG A 189 7.91 18.33 -24.38
CA ARG A 189 6.52 18.67 -24.06
C ARG A 189 6.18 18.32 -22.61
N LEU A 190 6.06 19.33 -21.73
CA LEU A 190 5.48 19.18 -20.39
C LEU A 190 3.96 18.96 -20.49
N THR A 191 3.54 17.74 -20.85
CA THR A 191 2.13 17.37 -20.90
C THR A 191 1.56 17.15 -19.50
N ALA A 192 0.29 17.46 -19.28
CA ALA A 192 -0.42 17.29 -18.00
C ALA A 192 -0.21 15.90 -17.38
N TRP A 193 -0.29 14.83 -18.18
CA TRP A 193 -0.12 13.45 -17.71
C TRP A 193 1.30 13.15 -17.19
N ARG A 194 2.34 13.75 -17.81
CA ARG A 194 3.74 13.62 -17.35
C ARG A 194 3.96 14.34 -16.03
N LEU A 195 3.36 15.53 -15.87
CA LEU A 195 3.38 16.29 -14.62
C LEU A 195 2.71 15.54 -13.47
N MET A 196 1.62 14.80 -13.73
CA MET A 196 0.96 13.98 -12.71
C MET A 196 1.87 12.87 -12.19
N PHE A 197 2.56 12.16 -13.08
CA PHE A 197 3.54 11.14 -12.67
C PHE A 197 4.73 11.76 -11.95
N ALA A 198 5.28 12.88 -12.45
CA ALA A 198 6.39 13.58 -11.80
C ALA A 198 6.02 14.06 -10.39
N GLY A 199 4.82 14.63 -10.20
CA GLY A 199 4.33 15.07 -8.90
C GLY A 199 4.10 13.91 -7.91
N ALA A 200 3.53 12.80 -8.39
CA ALA A 200 3.36 11.60 -7.58
C ALA A 200 4.72 11.02 -7.14
N GLY A 201 5.70 10.96 -8.05
CA GLY A 201 7.06 10.52 -7.75
C GLY A 201 7.77 11.44 -6.75
N GLY A 202 7.64 12.75 -6.92
CA GLY A 202 8.20 13.74 -5.98
C GLY A 202 7.73 13.52 -4.54
N CYS A 203 6.44 13.21 -4.35
CA CYS A 203 5.93 12.86 -3.02
C CYS A 203 6.56 11.55 -2.50
N SER A 204 6.73 10.54 -3.37
CA SER A 204 7.33 9.26 -2.98
C SER A 204 8.78 9.38 -2.51
N ILE A 205 9.64 10.19 -3.16
CA ILE A 205 11.04 10.33 -2.74
C ILE A 205 11.19 11.04 -1.39
N VAL A 206 10.39 12.10 -1.15
CA VAL A 206 10.40 12.81 0.15
C VAL A 206 10.03 11.84 1.27
N VAL A 207 8.96 11.06 1.08
CA VAL A 207 8.55 10.07 2.08
C VAL A 207 9.56 8.92 2.18
N ALA A 208 10.22 8.53 1.08
CA ALA A 208 11.28 7.51 1.12
C ALA A 208 12.42 7.92 2.06
N CYS A 209 12.89 9.18 1.95
CA CYS A 209 13.92 9.73 2.84
C CYS A 209 13.49 9.71 4.31
N VAL A 210 12.25 10.10 4.61
CA VAL A 210 11.72 10.07 5.98
C VAL A 210 11.59 8.63 6.50
N THR A 211 11.13 7.68 5.68
CA THR A 211 11.02 6.28 6.09
C THR A 211 12.36 5.61 6.35
N ALA A 212 13.44 6.09 5.74
CA ALA A 212 14.79 5.60 6.02
C ALA A 212 15.25 5.89 7.46
N LEU A 213 14.64 6.88 8.13
CA LEU A 213 14.90 7.22 9.53
C LEU A 213 14.09 6.38 10.53
N VAL A 214 13.10 5.62 10.06
CA VAL A 214 12.23 4.81 10.92
C VAL A 214 13.03 3.66 11.53
N GLN A 215 12.83 3.45 12.83
CA GLN A 215 13.51 2.38 13.55
C GLN A 215 12.89 1.01 13.24
N PRO A 216 13.71 -0.05 13.16
CA PRO A 216 13.22 -1.40 12.96
C PRO A 216 12.35 -1.89 14.11
N SER A 217 11.44 -2.79 13.78
CA SER A 217 10.58 -3.46 14.74
C SER A 217 11.42 -4.23 15.78
N PRO A 218 11.21 -4.00 17.09
CA PRO A 218 11.89 -4.75 18.14
C PRO A 218 11.63 -6.25 18.01
N ARG A 219 10.40 -6.66 17.66
CA ARG A 219 10.01 -8.06 17.44
C ARG A 219 10.85 -8.74 16.36
N TYR A 220 11.14 -8.03 15.28
CA TYR A 220 11.97 -8.55 14.20
C TYR A 220 13.43 -8.72 14.63
N ARG A 221 14.00 -7.76 15.37
CA ARG A 221 15.38 -7.85 15.87
C ARG A 221 15.55 -8.97 16.89
N LEU A 222 14.56 -9.10 17.75
CA LEU A 222 14.37 -10.20 18.67
C LEU A 222 14.37 -11.54 17.94
N TYR A 223 13.56 -11.68 16.89
CA TYR A 223 13.55 -12.88 16.04
C TYR A 223 14.94 -13.20 15.42
N ARG A 224 15.74 -12.17 15.13
CA ARG A 224 17.12 -12.30 14.61
C ARG A 224 18.19 -12.54 15.68
N LYS A 225 17.82 -12.75 16.95
CA LYS A 225 18.74 -12.85 18.11
C LYS A 225 19.60 -11.61 18.35
N GLN A 226 19.21 -10.45 17.80
CA GLN A 226 19.88 -9.17 18.02
C GLN A 226 19.30 -8.49 19.26
N ASN A 227 19.50 -9.09 20.44
CA ASN A 227 18.84 -8.69 21.69
C ASN A 227 19.24 -7.26 22.12
N ASN A 228 20.53 -6.92 22.08
CA ASN A 228 21.01 -5.57 22.35
C ASN A 228 20.35 -4.51 21.44
N MET A 229 20.29 -4.75 20.13
CA MET A 229 19.66 -3.80 19.20
C MET A 229 18.14 -3.68 19.43
N ALA A 230 17.47 -4.77 19.80
CA ALA A 230 16.06 -4.73 20.16
C ALA A 230 15.81 -3.93 21.45
N GLN A 231 16.67 -4.10 22.47
CA GLN A 231 16.63 -3.33 23.70
C GLN A 231 16.84 -1.83 23.43
N ASN A 232 17.79 -1.48 22.54
CA ASN A 232 18.02 -0.08 22.18
C ASN A 232 16.82 0.56 21.49
N SER A 233 16.12 -0.18 20.62
CA SER A 233 14.86 0.29 20.03
C SER A 233 13.78 0.52 21.10
N LEU A 234 13.64 -0.38 22.08
CA LEU A 234 12.67 -0.22 23.18
C LEU A 234 13.03 0.94 24.12
N LYS A 235 14.31 1.09 24.49
CA LYS A 235 14.82 2.22 25.27
C LYS A 235 14.54 3.54 24.58
N LEU A 236 14.73 3.61 23.27
CA LEU A 236 14.40 4.80 22.48
C LEU A 236 12.90 5.10 22.51
N PHE A 237 12.04 4.08 22.37
CA PHE A 237 10.59 4.28 22.43
C PHE A 237 10.18 4.83 23.81
N TYR A 238 10.71 4.25 24.90
CA TYR A 238 10.49 4.72 26.25
C TYR A 238 10.98 6.16 26.45
N ALA A 239 12.21 6.45 26.04
CA ALA A 239 12.82 7.77 26.21
C ALA A 239 12.04 8.87 25.49
N ILE A 240 11.62 8.62 24.23
CA ILE A 240 10.83 9.57 23.46
C ILE A 240 9.41 9.71 24.00
N ASN A 241 8.78 8.61 24.42
CA ASN A 241 7.37 8.65 24.82
C ASN A 241 7.16 9.21 26.23
N ARG A 242 8.09 8.95 27.15
CA ARG A 242 8.03 9.42 28.55
C ARG A 242 8.90 10.66 28.79
N SER A 243 9.68 11.10 27.80
CA SER A 243 10.67 12.19 27.93
C SER A 243 11.63 11.96 29.11
N LYS A 244 12.03 10.69 29.33
CA LYS A 244 12.97 10.26 30.37
C LYS A 244 14.27 9.77 29.75
N TYR A 245 15.34 9.73 30.54
CA TYR A 245 16.61 9.14 30.10
C TYR A 245 16.43 7.65 29.77
N SER A 246 17.14 7.20 28.74
CA SER A 246 17.11 5.80 28.28
C SER A 246 17.63 4.81 29.34
N GLU A 247 18.43 5.30 30.29
CA GLU A 247 19.00 4.53 31.40
C GLU A 247 17.98 4.20 32.50
N THR A 248 16.86 4.91 32.57
CA THR A 248 15.77 4.65 33.54
C THR A 248 14.89 3.46 33.12
N TRP A 249 15.27 2.73 32.06
CA TRP A 249 14.52 1.59 31.54
C TRP A 249 14.61 0.38 32.49
N PRO A 250 13.48 -0.20 32.95
CA PRO A 250 13.46 -1.20 34.02
C PRO A 250 13.94 -2.60 33.60
N HIS A 251 13.85 -2.98 32.33
CA HIS A 251 14.12 -4.36 31.88
C HIS A 251 15.55 -4.54 31.37
N ARG A 252 16.25 -5.55 31.88
CA ARG A 252 17.59 -5.94 31.40
C ARG A 252 17.49 -6.77 30.12
N GLU A 253 18.60 -6.87 29.41
CA GLU A 253 18.67 -7.62 28.13
C GLU A 253 18.25 -9.08 28.30
N GLN A 254 18.54 -9.68 29.47
CA GLN A 254 18.22 -11.06 29.79
C GLN A 254 16.71 -11.31 29.90
N ASP A 255 15.94 -10.34 30.41
CA ASP A 255 14.49 -10.44 30.55
C ASP A 255 13.82 -10.42 29.17
N ILE A 256 14.36 -9.62 28.25
CA ILE A 256 13.89 -9.50 26.87
C ILE A 256 14.25 -10.76 26.05
N ALA A 257 15.42 -11.35 26.29
CA ALA A 257 15.84 -12.57 25.60
C ALA A 257 14.94 -13.78 25.94
N ARG A 258 14.40 -13.84 27.16
CA ARG A 258 13.51 -14.91 27.63
C ARG A 258 12.17 -14.96 26.89
N ILE A 259 11.71 -13.84 26.35
CA ILE A 259 10.42 -13.71 25.64
C ILE A 259 10.35 -14.60 24.38
N ILE A 260 11.50 -14.92 23.79
CA ILE A 260 11.61 -15.65 22.52
C ILE A 260 12.21 -17.03 22.71
N SER A 261 12.99 -17.25 23.79
CA SER A 261 13.63 -18.54 24.05
C SER A 261 12.63 -19.69 24.06
N ASP A 262 11.37 -19.41 24.42
CA ASP A 262 10.29 -20.40 24.49
C ASP A 262 9.77 -20.84 23.12
N PHE A 263 9.95 -20.02 22.07
CA PHE A 263 9.42 -20.36 20.75
C PHE A 263 10.36 -21.25 19.92
N GLN A 264 11.61 -21.49 20.34
CA GLN A 264 12.62 -22.31 19.63
C GLN A 264 12.65 -22.11 18.09
N ILE A 265 12.30 -20.93 17.57
CA ILE A 265 12.34 -20.66 16.12
C ILE A 265 13.77 -20.25 15.77
N ASN A 266 14.70 -21.20 15.85
CA ASN A 266 16.01 -21.08 15.24
C ASN A 266 15.82 -21.08 13.73
N THR A 267 16.13 -19.96 13.08
CA THR A 267 16.57 -20.00 11.69
C THR A 267 17.99 -19.44 11.64
N GLU A 268 18.96 -20.37 11.58
CA GLU A 268 20.37 -20.15 11.25
C GLU A 268 20.53 -19.62 9.80
N PRO A 269 21.76 -19.37 9.31
CA PRO A 269 22.80 -18.44 9.77
C PRO A 269 23.06 -17.34 8.68
N GLU A 270 24.14 -16.59 8.85
CA GLU A 270 24.77 -15.60 7.94
C GLU A 270 25.06 -16.15 6.51
N PRO A 271 25.44 -15.28 5.54
CA PRO A 271 24.88 -15.22 4.20
C PRO A 271 25.16 -16.47 3.35
N LEU A 272 24.10 -17.08 2.84
CA LEU A 272 24.21 -18.09 1.78
C LEU A 272 24.53 -17.43 0.42
N ASN A 273 25.16 -18.19 -0.49
CA ASN A 273 25.29 -17.82 -1.91
C ASN A 273 23.94 -17.38 -2.51
N CYS A 274 23.95 -16.47 -3.50
CA CYS A 274 22.74 -15.93 -4.13
C CYS A 274 21.73 -17.03 -4.54
N THR A 275 22.22 -18.12 -5.12
CA THR A 275 21.40 -19.27 -5.53
C THR A 275 20.72 -19.98 -4.35
N GLU A 276 21.44 -20.16 -3.25
CA GLU A 276 20.90 -20.78 -2.03
C GLU A 276 19.92 -19.86 -1.30
N GLN A 277 20.13 -18.54 -1.35
CA GLN A 277 19.15 -17.56 -0.86
C GLN A 277 17.85 -17.63 -1.66
N ILE A 278 17.93 -17.69 -3.00
CA ILE A 278 16.76 -17.82 -3.87
C ILE A 278 16.05 -19.16 -3.61
N ARG A 279 16.79 -20.26 -3.47
CA ARG A 279 16.23 -21.59 -3.15
C ARG A 279 15.53 -21.60 -1.80
N LEU A 280 16.12 -20.96 -0.79
CA LEU A 280 15.52 -20.83 0.54
C LEU A 280 14.25 -19.97 0.49
N LEU A 281 14.27 -18.87 -0.25
CA LEU A 281 13.10 -18.00 -0.48
C LEU A 281 11.95 -18.78 -1.11
N LEU A 282 12.21 -19.47 -2.23
CA LEU A 282 11.20 -20.27 -2.93
C LEU A 282 10.63 -21.37 -2.02
N ARG A 283 11.47 -22.06 -1.25
CA ARG A 283 11.02 -23.10 -0.30
C ARG A 283 10.11 -22.51 0.78
N ARG A 284 10.45 -21.34 1.34
CA ARG A 284 9.63 -20.65 2.35
C ARG A 284 8.31 -20.18 1.76
N MET A 285 8.33 -19.57 0.57
CA MET A 285 7.14 -19.16 -0.15
C MET A 285 6.20 -20.33 -0.39
N PHE A 286 6.72 -21.44 -0.90
CA PHE A 286 5.94 -22.65 -1.15
C PHE A 286 5.33 -23.20 0.15
N LYS A 287 6.10 -23.28 1.24
CA LYS A 287 5.59 -23.73 2.54
C LYS A 287 4.47 -22.83 3.07
N THR A 288 4.61 -21.51 2.95
CA THR A 288 3.57 -20.54 3.37
C THR A 288 2.32 -20.67 2.53
N VAL A 289 2.45 -20.83 1.20
CA VAL A 289 1.32 -21.06 0.30
C VAL A 289 0.61 -22.38 0.67
N CYS A 290 1.34 -23.48 0.86
CA CYS A 290 0.75 -24.75 1.30
C CYS A 290 0.06 -24.65 2.66
N LEU A 291 0.58 -23.85 3.59
CA LEU A 291 -0.06 -23.60 4.89
C LEU A 291 -1.43 -22.92 4.75
N LEU A 292 -1.57 -21.97 3.82
CA LEU A 292 -2.83 -21.27 3.56
C LEU A 292 -3.94 -22.18 3.04
N PHE A 293 -3.57 -23.27 2.35
CA PHE A 293 -4.50 -24.29 1.83
C PHE A 293 -4.75 -25.46 2.79
N LYS A 294 -4.20 -25.45 4.02
CA LYS A 294 -4.55 -26.47 5.03
C LYS A 294 -6.00 -26.30 5.49
N LYS A 295 -6.65 -27.41 5.88
CA LYS A 295 -8.06 -27.48 6.32
C LYS A 295 -8.44 -26.42 7.37
N ARG A 296 -7.50 -26.02 8.25
CA ARG A 296 -7.71 -24.99 9.27
C ARG A 296 -7.85 -23.56 8.71
N PHE A 297 -7.21 -23.25 7.58
CA PHE A 297 -7.14 -21.88 7.03
C PHE A 297 -7.85 -21.71 5.69
N ILE A 298 -8.16 -22.80 4.98
CA ILE A 298 -8.72 -22.75 3.61
C ILE A 298 -10.01 -21.94 3.51
N SER A 299 -10.94 -22.05 4.46
CA SER A 299 -12.19 -21.27 4.46
C SER A 299 -11.93 -19.76 4.54
N THR A 300 -11.02 -19.34 5.42
CA THR A 300 -10.61 -17.94 5.54
C THR A 300 -9.87 -17.46 4.29
N THR A 301 -8.98 -18.28 3.73
CA THR A 301 -8.22 -17.95 2.52
C THR A 301 -9.16 -17.78 1.32
N VAL A 302 -10.10 -18.70 1.11
CA VAL A 302 -11.10 -18.61 0.02
C VAL A 302 -11.97 -17.37 0.19
N THR A 303 -12.40 -17.07 1.43
CA THR A 303 -13.18 -15.86 1.71
C THR A 303 -12.39 -14.58 1.39
N LEU A 304 -11.10 -14.53 1.75
CA LEU A 304 -10.23 -13.38 1.45
C LEU A 304 -9.98 -13.25 -0.06
N ILE A 305 -9.80 -14.35 -0.78
CA ILE A 305 -9.65 -14.35 -2.23
C ILE A 305 -10.92 -13.84 -2.89
N LEU A 306 -12.09 -14.37 -2.51
CA LEU A 306 -13.38 -13.94 -3.03
C LEU A 306 -13.60 -12.44 -2.78
N MET A 307 -13.37 -11.97 -1.54
CA MET A 307 -13.46 -10.55 -1.19
C MET A 307 -12.50 -9.68 -2.01
N LYS A 308 -11.28 -10.16 -2.26
CA LYS A 308 -10.30 -9.43 -3.08
C LYS A 308 -10.70 -9.39 -4.55
N ILE A 309 -11.24 -10.48 -5.10
CA ILE A 309 -11.78 -10.51 -6.47
C ILE A 309 -12.94 -9.54 -6.62
N LEU A 310 -13.88 -9.52 -5.66
CA LEU A 310 -15.01 -8.58 -5.61
C LEU A 310 -14.55 -7.10 -5.51
N LEU A 311 -13.48 -6.82 -4.78
CA LEU A 311 -12.88 -5.48 -4.76
C LEU A 311 -12.15 -5.14 -6.07
N PHE A 312 -11.49 -6.11 -6.68
CA PHE A 312 -10.76 -5.96 -7.95
C PHE A 312 -11.73 -5.69 -9.11
N SER A 313 -12.91 -6.32 -9.10
CA SER A 313 -14.01 -6.07 -10.03
C SER A 313 -14.70 -4.71 -9.84
N GLY A 314 -14.36 -3.93 -8.81
CA GLY A 314 -14.89 -2.56 -8.66
C GLY A 314 -14.06 -1.52 -9.42
N LEU A 315 -12.74 -1.52 -9.22
CA LEU A 315 -11.85 -0.51 -9.79
C LEU A 315 -11.43 -0.80 -11.24
N VAL A 316 -11.20 -2.07 -11.58
CA VAL A 316 -10.73 -2.46 -12.92
C VAL A 316 -11.80 -2.27 -13.99
N PRO A 317 -13.08 -2.62 -13.78
CA PRO A 317 -14.12 -2.35 -14.77
C PRO A 317 -14.42 -0.86 -14.90
N ILE A 318 -14.34 -0.06 -13.83
CA ILE A 318 -14.43 1.40 -13.96
C ILE A 318 -13.29 1.93 -14.82
N HIS A 319 -12.05 1.45 -14.63
CA HIS A 319 -10.89 1.83 -15.44
C HIS A 319 -10.98 1.32 -16.90
N LEU A 320 -11.43 0.09 -17.10
CA LEU A 320 -11.62 -0.54 -18.42
C LEU A 320 -12.78 0.10 -19.19
N MET A 321 -13.84 0.51 -18.50
CA MET A 321 -14.97 1.23 -19.04
C MET A 321 -14.59 2.68 -19.37
N LEU A 322 -13.80 3.34 -18.50
CA LEU A 322 -13.21 4.65 -18.76
C LEU A 322 -12.42 4.65 -20.08
N THR A 323 -11.53 3.67 -20.22
CA THR A 323 -10.63 3.54 -21.37
C THR A 323 -11.35 3.07 -22.62
N LYS A 324 -12.37 2.20 -22.50
CA LYS A 324 -13.22 1.77 -23.63
C LYS A 324 -14.08 2.92 -24.16
N ASN A 325 -14.67 3.74 -23.29
CA ASN A 325 -15.49 4.89 -23.69
C ASN A 325 -14.64 6.01 -24.32
N LEU A 326 -13.37 6.14 -23.93
CA LEU A 326 -12.41 7.09 -24.51
C LEU A 326 -11.90 6.71 -25.92
N VAL A 327 -11.88 5.42 -26.26
CA VAL A 327 -11.22 4.94 -27.50
C VAL A 327 -12.19 4.35 -28.53
N SER A 328 -13.49 4.33 -28.25
CA SER A 328 -14.49 3.98 -29.28
C SER A 328 -14.50 5.04 -30.38
N ARG A 329 -13.87 4.71 -31.50
CA ARG A 329 -13.96 5.41 -32.78
C ARG A 329 -15.30 4.97 -33.37
N ASN A 330 -16.29 5.88 -33.37
CA ASN A 330 -17.67 5.75 -33.89
C ASN A 330 -17.88 4.53 -34.80
N GLU A 331 -18.86 3.68 -34.48
CA GLU A 331 -20.08 3.46 -35.29
C GLU A 331 -21.21 3.05 -34.33
N SER A 332 -22.29 3.84 -34.32
CA SER A 332 -23.62 3.58 -33.71
C SER A 332 -23.72 2.48 -32.63
N CYS A 333 -23.85 2.86 -31.37
CA CYS A 333 -24.48 2.03 -30.35
C CYS A 333 -25.24 2.92 -29.37
N ASP A 334 -26.57 2.94 -29.51
CA ASP A 334 -27.47 3.30 -28.42
C ASP A 334 -27.24 2.30 -27.29
N VAL A 335 -26.41 2.66 -26.32
CA VAL A 335 -26.32 1.94 -25.05
C VAL A 335 -27.26 2.63 -24.08
N VAL A 336 -28.54 2.28 -24.19
CA VAL A 336 -29.54 2.59 -23.18
C VAL A 336 -29.21 1.78 -21.93
N GLY A 337 -28.59 2.41 -20.94
CA GLY A 337 -28.39 1.78 -19.64
C GLY A 337 -27.28 2.40 -18.79
N HIS A 338 -27.57 3.54 -18.15
CA HIS A 338 -26.84 4.06 -16.98
C HIS A 338 -25.30 4.05 -17.05
N GLU A 339 -24.70 4.78 -17.99
CA GLU A 339 -23.25 5.06 -17.97
C GLU A 339 -22.99 6.52 -17.55
N MET A 340 -22.45 6.72 -16.35
CA MET A 340 -22.20 8.03 -15.71
C MET A 340 -20.96 8.78 -16.24
N LEU A 341 -20.29 8.29 -17.28
CA LEU A 341 -18.98 8.82 -17.65
C LEU A 341 -18.71 8.74 -19.17
N HIS A 342 -19.15 9.76 -19.90
CA HIS A 342 -18.77 9.99 -21.28
C HIS A 342 -17.55 10.92 -21.31
N LEU A 343 -16.41 10.40 -21.77
CA LEU A 343 -15.26 11.21 -22.15
C LEU A 343 -15.15 11.17 -23.68
N TYR A 344 -15.28 12.32 -24.34
CA TYR A 344 -15.23 12.37 -25.80
C TYR A 344 -13.79 12.25 -26.31
N PRO A 345 -13.51 11.41 -27.32
CA PRO A 345 -12.24 11.43 -28.02
C PRO A 345 -12.05 12.76 -28.76
N PRO A 346 -10.80 13.25 -28.91
CA PRO A 346 -10.54 14.51 -29.61
C PRO A 346 -10.90 14.40 -31.10
N VAL A 347 -11.72 15.35 -31.59
CA VAL A 347 -12.24 15.37 -32.98
C VAL A 347 -11.34 16.18 -33.93
N ASP A 348 -10.33 16.93 -33.45
CA ASP A 348 -9.55 17.85 -34.29
C ASP A 348 -8.02 17.79 -34.08
N ARG A 349 -7.28 18.27 -35.11
CA ARG A 349 -5.80 18.36 -35.18
C ARG A 349 -5.14 19.14 -34.03
N ASN A 350 -5.92 19.85 -33.22
CA ASN A 350 -5.50 20.48 -31.97
C ASN A 350 -6.06 19.62 -30.83
N CYS A 351 -5.23 18.82 -30.17
CA CYS A 351 -5.67 17.80 -29.21
C CYS A 351 -6.20 18.42 -27.90
N VAL A 352 -7.40 19.00 -27.95
CA VAL A 352 -8.09 19.59 -26.80
C VAL A 352 -9.02 18.53 -26.21
N LEU A 353 -8.52 17.78 -25.23
CA LEU A 353 -9.34 16.84 -24.47
C LEU A 353 -10.21 17.61 -23.47
N LYS A 354 -11.49 17.82 -23.80
CA LYS A 354 -12.48 18.33 -22.85
C LYS A 354 -13.01 17.16 -22.01
N VAL A 355 -12.56 17.08 -20.77
CA VAL A 355 -13.16 16.19 -19.77
C VAL A 355 -14.35 16.89 -19.13
N ASP A 356 -15.52 16.27 -19.18
CA ASP A 356 -16.73 16.81 -18.58
C ASP A 356 -16.61 16.94 -17.06
N LEU A 357 -17.10 18.06 -16.51
CA LEU A 357 -17.09 18.34 -15.07
C LEU A 357 -17.80 17.24 -14.25
N MET A 358 -18.82 16.61 -14.85
CA MET A 358 -19.58 15.51 -14.23
C MET A 358 -18.69 14.31 -13.90
N VAL A 359 -17.66 14.05 -14.70
CA VAL A 359 -16.70 12.97 -14.49
C VAL A 359 -15.91 13.19 -13.21
N PHE A 360 -15.36 14.39 -13.04
CA PHE A 360 -14.63 14.76 -11.82
C PHE A 360 -15.53 14.76 -10.59
N LEU A 361 -16.78 15.22 -10.73
CA LEU A 361 -17.75 15.23 -9.64
C LEU A 361 -18.11 13.80 -9.18
N ALA A 362 -18.27 12.86 -10.12
CA ALA A 362 -18.48 11.45 -9.79
C ALA A 362 -17.30 10.84 -9.02
N PHE A 363 -16.05 11.12 -9.44
CA PHE A 363 -14.87 10.66 -8.71
C PHE A 363 -14.74 11.29 -7.32
N ILE A 364 -15.07 12.58 -7.17
CA ILE A 364 -15.12 13.25 -5.86
C ILE A 364 -16.17 12.59 -4.96
N LEU A 365 -17.37 12.33 -5.49
CA LEU A 365 -18.44 11.68 -4.73
C LEU A 365 -18.06 10.25 -4.32
N LEU A 366 -17.38 9.51 -5.19
CA LEU A 366 -16.81 8.19 -4.85
C LEU A 366 -15.76 8.31 -3.74
N ALA A 367 -14.83 9.27 -3.84
CA ALA A 367 -13.80 9.49 -2.84
C ALA A 367 -14.40 9.88 -1.46
N LEU A 368 -15.44 10.73 -1.46
CA LEU A 368 -16.17 11.10 -0.25
C LEU A 368 -16.91 9.91 0.37
N ASN A 369 -17.55 9.07 -0.44
CA ASN A 369 -18.19 7.84 0.06
C ASN A 369 -17.17 6.89 0.71
N ILE A 370 -16.01 6.71 0.09
CA ILE A 370 -14.92 5.91 0.67
C ILE A 370 -14.47 6.55 1.99
N LEU A 371 -14.27 7.86 2.03
CA LEU A 371 -13.87 8.60 3.23
C LEU A 371 -14.88 8.41 4.37
N VAL A 372 -16.18 8.57 4.11
CA VAL A 372 -17.26 8.36 5.09
C VAL A 372 -17.20 6.92 5.63
N GLY A 373 -17.05 5.93 4.75
CA GLY A 373 -16.87 4.53 5.16
C GLY A 373 -15.67 4.32 6.08
N GLN A 374 -14.53 4.94 5.78
CA GLN A 374 -13.33 4.86 6.63
C GLN A 374 -13.54 5.55 7.99
N VAL A 375 -14.23 6.70 8.02
CA VAL A 375 -14.55 7.41 9.27
C VAL A 375 -15.47 6.57 10.17
N ILE A 376 -16.49 5.93 9.59
CA ILE A 376 -17.40 5.05 10.34
C ILE A 376 -16.63 3.86 10.93
N VAL A 377 -15.72 3.26 10.15
CA VAL A 377 -14.87 2.17 10.64
C VAL A 377 -13.94 2.66 11.75
N PHE A 378 -13.27 3.79 11.57
CA PHE A 378 -12.36 4.38 12.56
C PHE A 378 -13.07 4.65 13.90
N LEU A 379 -14.25 5.28 13.87
CA LEU A 379 -15.01 5.61 15.08
C LEU A 379 -15.68 4.39 15.73
N GLY A 380 -16.10 3.41 14.93
CA GLY A 380 -16.84 2.27 15.43
C GLY A 380 -15.99 1.07 15.86
N ILE A 381 -14.72 0.97 15.42
CA ILE A 381 -13.86 -0.18 15.77
C ILE A 381 -13.63 -0.34 17.27
N ASP A 382 -13.55 0.79 17.99
CA ASP A 382 -13.34 0.82 19.43
C ASP A 382 -14.67 0.70 20.21
N LYS A 383 -15.81 1.15 19.65
CA LYS A 383 -17.12 1.13 20.31
C LYS A 383 -17.86 -0.21 20.16
N VAL A 384 -17.82 -0.82 18.98
CA VAL A 384 -18.64 -2.00 18.64
C VAL A 384 -17.85 -3.32 18.76
N GLY A 385 -16.53 -3.21 18.91
CA GLY A 385 -15.62 -4.34 19.04
C GLY A 385 -15.34 -5.04 17.71
N ARG A 386 -14.11 -5.54 17.54
CA ARG A 386 -13.63 -6.15 16.28
C ARG A 386 -14.47 -7.35 15.80
N ARG A 387 -15.14 -8.04 16.72
CA ARG A 387 -15.98 -9.22 16.43
C ARG A 387 -17.26 -8.86 15.68
N PHE A 388 -17.82 -7.67 15.91
CA PHE A 388 -19.03 -7.22 15.21
C PHE A 388 -18.76 -6.97 13.73
N TYR A 389 -17.67 -6.28 13.37
CA TYR A 389 -17.30 -6.07 11.97
C TYR A 389 -17.01 -7.37 11.24
N ILE A 390 -16.32 -8.32 11.89
CA ILE A 390 -16.10 -9.66 11.34
C ILE A 390 -17.43 -10.43 11.20
N GLY A 391 -18.36 -10.26 12.14
CA GLY A 391 -19.70 -10.84 12.12
C GLY A 391 -20.59 -10.25 11.02
N LEU A 392 -20.55 -8.94 10.81
CA LEU A 392 -21.29 -8.22 9.76
C LEU A 392 -20.76 -8.58 8.37
N LEU A 393 -19.45 -8.78 8.25
CA LEU A 393 -18.83 -9.31 7.04
C LEU A 393 -19.30 -10.74 6.74
N LYS A 394 -19.33 -11.62 7.76
CA LYS A 394 -19.88 -12.98 7.63
C LYS A 394 -21.37 -12.98 7.29
N PHE A 395 -22.13 -12.08 7.88
CA PHE A 395 -23.56 -11.91 7.62
C PHE A 395 -23.80 -11.47 6.17
N TYR A 396 -23.08 -10.45 5.67
CA TYR A 396 -23.18 -10.00 4.28
C TYR A 396 -22.86 -11.12 3.27
N ILE A 397 -21.89 -11.97 3.58
CA ILE A 397 -21.53 -13.14 2.76
C ILE A 397 -22.65 -14.21 2.81
N ASN A 398 -23.21 -14.50 3.99
CA ASN A 398 -24.30 -15.47 4.11
C ASN A 398 -25.59 -15.00 3.42
N THR A 399 -25.94 -13.71 3.52
CA THR A 399 -27.15 -13.16 2.89
C THR A 399 -27.10 -13.15 1.35
N LYS A 400 -25.92 -13.29 0.75
CA LYS A 400 -25.76 -13.48 -0.70
C LYS A 400 -25.58 -14.95 -1.11
N GLY A 401 -25.46 -15.88 -0.16
CA GLY A 401 -25.41 -17.33 -0.43
C GLY A 401 -26.80 -17.98 -0.57
N GLU A 402 -27.88 -17.24 -0.29
CA GLU A 402 -29.28 -17.71 -0.36
C GLU A 402 -30.11 -17.02 -1.45
N ARG A 403 -29.48 -16.40 -2.46
CA ARG A 403 -30.18 -15.91 -3.66
C ARG A 403 -29.57 -16.43 -4.94
#